data_AF-A0A7C4DMM3-F1
#
_entry.id   AF-A0A7C4DMM3-F1
#
_cell.length_a   1.000
_cell.length_b   1.000
_cell.length_c   1.000
_cell.angle_alpha   90.00
_cell.angle_beta   90.00
_cell.angle_gamma   90.00
#
_symmetry.space_group_name_H-M   'P 1'
#
loop_
_entity.id
_entity.type
_entity.pdbx_description
1 polymer ?
#
loop_
_entity_poly.entity_id
_entity_poly.type
_entity_poly.pdbx_seq_one_letter_code
_entity_poly.pdbx_strand_id
1 'polypeptide(L)' 'MVVVEFRNRLTRFGFDHLARFFESHGVRVEVVEESEKGYMDELVEDFVAIVTSFAARIYGKRS' A
#
# COMPACT_ATOMS: atom_id res chain seq x y z
N MET A 1 16.17 -5.06 9.85
CA MET A 1 15.26 -3.99 10.32
C MET A 1 14.94 -3.13 9.12
N VAL A 2 13.66 -2.87 8.89
CA VAL A 2 13.16 -2.02 7.80
C VAL A 2 12.53 -0.80 8.46
N VAL A 3 12.93 0.39 8.05
CA VAL A 3 12.37 1.65 8.55
C VAL A 3 11.69 2.34 7.39
N VAL A 4 10.44 2.73 7.57
CA VAL A 4 9.65 3.45 6.57
C VAL A 4 9.13 4.74 7.16
N GLU A 5 9.06 5.76 6.32
CA GLU A 5 8.55 7.07 6.73
C GLU A 5 7.06 6.99 7.07
N PHE A 6 6.25 6.33 6.22
CA PHE A 6 4.80 6.12 6.41
C PHE A 6 4.40 4.69 6.04
N ARG A 7 3.29 4.17 6.58
CA ARG A 7 2.80 2.80 6.28
C ARG A 7 2.59 2.57 4.78
N ASN A 8 2.05 3.57 4.08
CA ASN A 8 1.74 3.49 2.66
C ASN A 8 2.99 3.44 1.76
N ARG A 9 4.18 3.83 2.28
CA ARG A 9 5.47 3.69 1.58
C ARG A 9 5.93 2.24 1.49
N LEU A 10 5.53 1.40 2.44
CA LEU A 10 5.80 -0.03 2.37
C LEU A 10 4.80 -0.71 1.44
N THR A 11 3.52 -0.38 1.56
CA THR A 11 2.45 -0.90 0.70
C THR A 11 1.17 -0.10 0.83
N ARG A 12 0.40 0.02 -0.25
CA ARG A 12 -0.95 0.60 -0.21
C ARG A 12 -1.97 -0.32 0.47
N PHE A 13 -1.78 -1.65 0.38
CA PHE A 13 -2.67 -2.65 1.00
C PHE A 13 -1.88 -3.81 1.62
N GLY A 14 -2.43 -4.41 2.68
CA GLY A 14 -1.83 -5.61 3.28
C GLY A 14 -0.56 -5.33 4.08
N PHE A 15 -0.43 -4.13 4.67
CA PHE A 15 0.70 -3.77 5.53
C PHE A 15 0.92 -4.81 6.63
N ASP A 16 -0.13 -5.19 7.35
CA ASP A 16 -0.04 -6.18 8.43
C ASP A 16 0.43 -7.55 7.94
N HIS A 17 0.05 -7.93 6.71
CA HIS A 17 0.50 -9.19 6.12
C HIS A 17 2.01 -9.15 5.85
N LEU A 18 2.50 -8.06 5.24
CA LEU A 18 3.92 -7.86 4.99
C LEU A 18 4.72 -7.73 6.29
N ALA A 19 4.21 -6.99 7.28
CA ALA A 19 4.86 -6.86 8.58
C ALA A 19 5.05 -8.23 9.25
N ARG A 20 4.01 -9.09 9.27
CA ARG A 20 4.10 -10.46 9.77
C ARG A 20 5.08 -11.33 8.97
N PHE A 21 5.15 -11.13 7.65
CA PHE A 21 6.12 -11.83 6.81
C PHE A 21 7.55 -11.40 7.15
N PHE A 22 7.81 -10.11 7.38
CA PHE A 22 9.12 -9.65 7.81
C PHE A 22 9.47 -10.19 9.21
N GLU A 23 8.51 -10.17 10.14
CA GLU A 23 8.70 -10.71 11.50
C GLU A 23 9.06 -12.20 11.50
N SER A 24 8.43 -13.00 10.62
CA SER A 24 8.77 -14.42 10.49
C SER A 24 10.20 -14.68 10.01
N HIS A 25 10.84 -13.68 9.41
CA HIS A 25 12.25 -13.69 9.00
C HIS A 25 13.17 -12.93 9.98
N GLY A 26 12.67 -12.58 11.19
CA GLY A 26 13.43 -11.84 12.19
C GLY A 26 13.65 -10.37 11.85
N VAL A 27 12.89 -9.82 10.90
CA VAL A 27 12.96 -8.43 10.47
C VAL A 27 11.81 -7.64 11.09
N ARG A 28 12.12 -6.63 11.90
CA ARG A 28 11.13 -5.65 12.37
C ARG A 28 10.94 -4.54 11.35
N VAL A 29 9.69 -4.13 11.16
CA VAL A 29 9.27 -2.96 10.38
C VAL A 29 8.91 -1.84 11.36
N GLU A 30 9.54 -0.68 11.22
CA GLU A 30 9.30 0.51 12.03
C GLU A 30 8.81 1.66 11.16
N VAL A 31 7.78 2.36 11.60
CA VAL A 31 7.16 3.47 10.86
C VAL A 31 7.45 4.77 11.62
N VAL A 32 8.06 5.75 10.97
CA VAL A 32 8.62 6.94 11.62
C VAL A 32 7.59 8.06 11.80
N GLU A 33 6.67 8.24 10.85
CA GLU A 33 5.71 9.35 10.86
C GLU A 33 4.30 8.92 10.41
N GLU A 34 3.27 9.50 11.04
CA GLU A 34 1.83 9.27 10.73
C GLU A 34 1.15 10.51 10.11
N SER A 35 1.90 11.55 9.71
CA SER A 35 1.33 12.87 9.39
C SER A 35 0.62 12.96 8.02
N GLU A 36 -0.49 13.72 8.00
CA GLU A 36 -1.54 13.78 6.96
C GLU A 36 -1.23 14.61 5.69
N LYS A 37 -0.07 15.28 5.58
CA LYS A 37 0.15 16.22 4.46
C LYS A 37 0.34 15.46 3.13
N GLY A 38 -0.67 15.56 2.26
CA GLY A 38 -0.72 14.84 0.98
C GLY A 38 -1.47 13.51 1.03
N TYR A 39 -1.99 13.12 2.21
CA TYR A 39 -2.71 11.86 2.40
C TYR A 39 -3.93 11.72 1.48
N MET A 40 -4.68 12.81 1.29
CA MET A 40 -5.90 12.79 0.48
C MET A 40 -5.59 12.60 -1.02
N ASP A 41 -4.57 13.28 -1.55
CA ASP A 41 -4.16 13.13 -2.95
C ASP A 41 -3.62 11.72 -3.21
N GLU A 42 -2.80 11.20 -2.29
CA GLU A 42 -2.27 9.85 -2.37
C GLU A 42 -3.35 8.76 -2.30
N LEU A 43 -4.41 8.97 -1.50
CA LEU A 43 -5.57 8.08 -1.47
C LEU A 43 -6.37 8.12 -2.77
N VAL A 44 -6.54 9.31 -3.36
CA VAL A 44 -7.25 9.47 -4.63
C VAL A 44 -6.48 8.77 -5.75
N GLU A 45 -5.15 8.93 -5.81
CA GLU A 45 -4.32 8.22 -6.78
C GLU A 45 -4.44 6.70 -6.65
N ASP A 46 -4.37 6.17 -5.42
CA ASP A 46 -4.55 4.74 -5.18
C ASP A 46 -5.92 4.24 -5.61
N PHE A 47 -6.96 5.00 -5.28
CA PHE A 47 -8.32 4.65 -5.66
C PHE A 47 -8.48 4.58 -7.18
N VAL A 48 -7.96 5.58 -7.90
CA VAL A 48 -7.97 5.59 -9.36
C VAL A 48 -7.21 4.39 -9.92
N ALA A 49 -6.05 4.05 -9.36
CA ALA A 49 -5.26 2.89 -9.80
C ALA A 49 -6.02 1.57 -9.61
N ILE A 50 -6.70 1.40 -8.48
CA ILE A 50 -7.54 0.22 -8.18
C ILE A 50 -8.70 0.13 -9.16
N VAL A 51 -9.50 1.19 -9.27
CA VAL A 51 -10.67 1.21 -10.16
C VAL A 51 -10.25 0.95 -11.60
N THR A 52 -9.14 1.54 -12.04
CA THR A 52 -8.60 1.31 -13.38
C THR A 52 -8.20 -0.16 -13.59
N SER A 53 -7.52 -0.78 -12.63
CA SER A 53 -7.14 -2.20 -12.69
C SER A 53 -8.37 -3.13 -12.75
N PHE A 54 -9.39 -2.85 -11.93
CA PHE A 54 -10.64 -3.61 -11.96
C PHE A 54 -11.42 -3.38 -13.25
N ALA A 55 -11.51 -2.14 -13.72
CA ALA A 55 -12.15 -1.80 -14.99
C ALA A 55 -11.45 -2.52 -16.15
N ALA A 56 -10.12 -2.51 -16.20
CA ALA A 56 -9.35 -3.25 -17.21
C ALA A 56 -9.65 -4.76 -17.17
N ARG A 57 -9.80 -5.36 -15.98
CA ARG A 57 -10.17 -6.79 -15.85
C ARG A 57 -11.62 -7.09 -16.24
N ILE A 58 -12.55 -6.18 -15.96
CA ILE A 58 -13.99 -6.37 -16.25
C ILE A 58 -14.25 -6.11 -17.74
N TYR A 59 -13.73 -5.00 -18.28
CA TYR A 59 -13.96 -4.60 -19.66
C TYR A 59 -12.98 -5.28 -20.63
N GLY A 60 -11.75 -5.58 -20.21
CA GLY A 60 -10.78 -6.32 -21.03
C GLY A 60 -11.14 -7.81 -21.21
N LYS A 61 -12.01 -8.37 -20.36
CA LYS A 61 -12.59 -9.71 -20.55
C LYS A 61 -13.78 -9.75 -21.53
N ARG A 62 -14.23 -8.60 -22.03
CA ARG A 62 -15.34 -8.48 -23.00
C ARG A 62 -14.88 -8.18 -24.43
N SER A 63 -13.59 -8.35 -24.73
CA SER A 63 -13.06 -8.31 -26.10
C SER A 63 -12.70 -9.68 -26.61
#